data_AF-A0A3S5YIQ7-F1
#
_entry.id   AF-A0A3S5YIQ7-F1
#
_cell.length_a   1.000
_cell.length_b   1.000
_cell.length_c   1.000
_cell.angle_alpha   90.00
_cell.angle_beta   90.00
_cell.angle_gamma   90.00
#
_symmetry.space_group_name_H-M   'P 1'
#
loop_
_entity.id
_entity.type
_entity.pdbx_description
1 polymer ?
#
loop_
_entity_poly.entity_id
_entity_poly.type
_entity_poly.pdbx_seq_one_letter_code
_entity_poly.pdbx_strand_id
1 'polypeptide(L)'
;MKKIRFTESQILRVLKEGEGGRHVKEVCRENGVSEASYDNWKSKYGGMESPDIKRMKELEEENRRLKQMYASLSLDHEILKDVVAKKL
;
A
#
# COMPACT_ATOMS: atom_id res chain seq x y z
N MET A 1 1.23 14.67 8.24
CA MET A 1 1.45 13.27 7.82
C MET A 1 2.23 12.56 8.91
N LYS A 2 1.82 11.35 9.34
CA LYS A 2 2.65 10.55 10.26
C LYS A 2 4.00 10.33 9.59
N LYS A 3 5.10 10.61 10.29
CA LYS A 3 6.45 10.33 9.79
C LYS A 3 6.53 8.83 9.49
N ILE A 4 6.70 8.47 8.22
CA ILE A 4 6.92 7.09 7.83
C ILE A 4 8.30 6.70 8.37
N ARG A 5 8.34 5.75 9.30
CA ARG A 5 9.56 5.34 9.99
C ARG A 5 10.50 4.50 9.11
N PHE A 6 9.93 3.75 8.15
CA PHE A 6 10.68 2.88 7.23
C PHE A 6 10.15 3.03 5.80
N THR A 7 11.05 3.22 4.83
CA THR A 7 10.72 3.18 3.40
C THR A 7 10.50 1.75 2.95
N GLU A 8 9.78 1.53 1.86
CA GLU A 8 9.56 0.18 1.32
C GLU A 8 10.86 -0.49 0.87
N SER A 9 11.83 0.30 0.40
CA SER A 9 13.18 -0.20 0.10
C SER A 9 13.95 -0.64 1.33
N GLN A 10 13.74 0.00 2.49
CA GLN A 10 14.28 -0.46 3.77
C GLN A 10 13.57 -1.74 4.22
N ILE A 11 12.23 -1.80 4.08
CA ILE A 11 11.45 -2.99 4.40
C ILE A 11 11.93 -4.20 3.59
N LEU A 12 12.08 -4.08 2.28
CA LEU A 12 12.58 -5.17 1.42
C LEU A 12 13.97 -5.64 1.83
N ARG A 13 14.88 -4.72 2.15
CA ARG A 13 16.24 -5.06 2.59
C ARG A 13 16.19 -5.92 3.86
N VAL A 14 15.41 -5.50 4.85
CA VAL A 14 15.24 -6.23 6.11
C VAL A 14 14.61 -7.60 5.87
N LEU A 15 13.59 -7.70 5.02
CA LEU A 15 12.97 -8.98 4.68
C LEU A 15 13.97 -9.93 4.02
N LYS A 16 14.73 -9.47 3.04
CA LYS A 16 15.76 -10.25 2.33
C LYS A 16 16.85 -10.78 3.26
N GLU A 17 17.26 -9.99 4.27
CA GLU A 17 18.23 -10.46 5.27
C GLU A 17 17.70 -11.68 6.05
N GLY A 18 16.42 -11.69 6.43
CA GLY A 18 15.80 -12.83 7.11
C GLY A 18 15.49 -14.00 6.16
N GLU A 19 15.07 -13.74 4.92
CA GLU A 19 14.86 -14.76 3.89
C GLU A 19 16.18 -15.45 3.47
N GLY A 20 17.31 -14.74 3.56
CA GLY A 20 18.66 -15.26 3.34
C GLY A 20 19.18 -16.18 4.45
N GLY A 21 18.32 -16.58 5.40
CA GLY A 21 18.64 -17.56 6.45
C GLY A 21 19.17 -16.96 7.76
N ARG A 22 19.23 -15.63 7.90
CA ARG A 22 19.56 -14.99 9.18
C ARG A 22 18.39 -15.15 10.16
N HIS A 23 18.72 -15.24 11.45
CA HIS A 23 17.70 -15.35 12.48
C HIS A 23 16.90 -14.03 12.59
N VAL A 24 15.58 -14.09 12.37
CA VAL A 24 14.69 -12.92 12.29
C VAL A 24 14.82 -11.99 13.50
N LYS A 25 14.96 -12.56 14.71
CA LYS A 25 15.16 -11.79 15.96
C LYS A 25 16.41 -10.88 15.92
N GLU A 26 17.51 -11.35 15.33
CA GLU A 26 18.74 -10.57 15.23
C GLU A 26 18.60 -9.47 14.18
N VAL A 27 18.05 -9.81 13.01
CA VAL A 27 17.74 -8.86 11.93
C VAL A 27 16.84 -7.74 12.43
N CYS A 28 15.80 -8.08 13.19
CA CYS A 28 14.88 -7.11 13.80
C CYS A 28 15.61 -6.18 14.78
N ARG A 29 16.46 -6.73 15.66
CA ARG A 29 17.24 -5.96 16.64
C ARG A 29 18.20 -4.97 15.96
N GLU A 30 18.94 -5.42 14.95
CA GLU A 30 19.90 -4.60 14.20
C GLU A 30 19.22 -3.44 13.44
N ASN A 31 18.03 -3.71 12.90
CA ASN A 31 17.29 -2.73 12.11
C ASN A 31 16.31 -1.87 12.93
N GLY A 32 16.22 -2.08 14.25
CA GLY A 32 15.30 -1.35 15.12
C GLY A 32 13.83 -1.62 14.82
N VAL A 33 13.51 -2.83 14.35
CA VAL A 33 12.18 -3.30 13.96
C VAL A 33 11.72 -4.32 14.99
N SER A 34 10.42 -4.35 15.32
CA SER A 34 9.88 -5.44 16.15
C SER A 34 9.57 -6.67 15.30
N GLU A 35 9.69 -7.87 15.86
CA GLU A 35 9.36 -9.12 15.15
C GLU A 35 7.92 -9.11 14.59
N ALA A 36 6.96 -8.57 15.34
CA ALA A 36 5.59 -8.38 14.86
C ALA A 36 5.48 -7.44 13.63
N SER A 37 6.31 -6.40 13.55
CA SER A 37 6.35 -5.53 12.36
C SER A 37 6.97 -6.25 11.18
N TYR A 38 8.00 -7.06 11.42
CA TYR A 38 8.63 -7.91 10.40
C TYR A 38 7.62 -8.91 9.81
N ASP A 39 6.84 -9.59 10.64
CA ASP A 39 5.81 -10.54 10.16
C ASP A 39 4.71 -9.86 9.33
N ASN A 40 4.29 -8.66 9.75
CA ASN A 40 3.35 -7.85 8.97
C ASN A 40 3.94 -7.44 7.62
N TRP A 41 5.22 -7.08 7.59
CA TRP A 41 5.91 -6.77 6.34
C TRP A 41 6.07 -7.99 5.46
N LYS A 42 6.42 -9.15 6.03
CA LYS A 42 6.55 -10.41 5.29
C LYS A 42 5.22 -10.82 4.65
N SER A 43 4.11 -10.62 5.36
CA SER A 43 2.77 -10.89 4.82
C SER A 43 2.40 -9.96 3.66
N LYS A 44 2.88 -8.71 3.68
CA LYS A 44 2.53 -7.69 2.66
C LYS A 44 3.51 -7.63 1.49
N TYR A 45 4.80 -7.85 1.73
CA TYR A 45 5.90 -7.60 0.82
C TYR A 45 6.82 -8.82 0.61
N GLY A 46 6.59 -9.93 1.33
CA GLY A 46 7.40 -11.14 1.20
C GLY A 46 7.38 -11.68 -0.23
N GLY A 47 8.54 -12.09 -0.73
CA GLY A 47 8.71 -12.53 -2.12
C GLY A 47 8.58 -11.45 -3.20
N MET A 48 8.41 -10.17 -2.83
CA MET A 48 8.40 -9.05 -3.78
C MET A 48 9.82 -8.51 -4.02
N GLU A 49 10.08 -8.10 -5.26
CA GLU A 49 11.27 -7.37 -5.65
C GLU A 49 10.99 -5.86 -5.78
N SER A 50 12.06 -5.06 -5.91
CA SER A 50 11.95 -3.60 -6.09
C SER A 50 11.00 -3.19 -7.25
N PRO A 51 11.03 -3.86 -8.43
CA PRO A 51 10.09 -3.58 -9.51
C PRO A 51 8.63 -3.86 -9.13
N ASP A 52 8.38 -4.90 -8.32
CA ASP A 52 7.03 -5.27 -7.89
C ASP A 52 6.44 -4.20 -6.97
N ILE A 53 7.24 -3.63 -6.06
CA ILE A 53 6.81 -2.52 -5.22
C ILE A 53 6.51 -1.28 -6.04
N LYS A 54 7.35 -0.95 -7.04
CA LYS A 54 7.09 0.18 -7.92
C LYS A 54 5.76 -0.01 -8.65
N ARG A 55 5.53 -1.20 -9.21
CA ARG A 55 4.28 -1.53 -9.90
C ARG A 55 3.07 -1.48 -8.95
N MET A 56 3.21 -2.00 -7.73
CA MET A 56 2.17 -1.94 -6.71
C MET A 56 1.77 -0.49 -6.40
N LYS A 57 2.73 0.42 -6.22
CA LYS A 57 2.45 1.85 -5.97
C LYS A 57 1.74 2.53 -7.14
N GLU A 58 2.17 2.24 -8.37
CA GLU A 58 1.50 2.76 -9.57
C GLU A 58 0.04 2.30 -9.62
N LEU A 59 -0.22 1.03 -9.30
CA LEU A 59 -1.57 0.48 -9.26
C LEU A 59 -2.41 1.06 -8.11
N GLU A 60 -1.83 1.27 -6.92
CA GLU A 60 -2.51 1.91 -5.79
C GLU A 60 -2.92 3.35 -6.12
N GLU A 61 -2.03 4.11 -6.77
CA GLU A 61 -2.29 5.49 -7.21
C GLU A 61 -3.38 5.53 -8.29
N GLU A 62 -3.29 4.65 -9.29
CA GLU A 62 -4.29 4.57 -10.36
C GLU A 62 -5.65 4.17 -9.79
N ASN A 63 -5.70 3.18 -8.89
CA ASN A 63 -6.93 2.77 -8.22
C ASN A 63 -7.55 3.92 -7.42
N ARG A 64 -6.73 4.74 -6.73
CA ARG A 64 -7.20 5.93 -6.02
C ARG A 64 -7.84 6.92 -6.99
N ARG A 65 -7.19 7.21 -8.13
CA ARG A 65 -7.72 8.13 -9.15
C ARG A 65 -9.03 7.62 -9.73
N LEU A 66 -9.09 6.34 -10.10
CA LEU A 66 -10.29 5.71 -10.63
C LEU A 66 -11.45 5.77 -9.64
N LYS A 67 -11.21 5.49 -8.35
CA LYS A 67 -12.23 5.62 -7.30
C LYS A 67 -12.74 7.05 -7.16
N GLN A 68 -11.85 8.03 -7.21
CA GLN A 68 -12.23 9.44 -7.14
C GLN A 68 -13.08 9.85 -8.34
N MET A 69 -12.66 9.50 -9.55
CA MET A 69 -13.42 9.77 -10.77
C MET A 69 -14.81 9.11 -10.73
N TYR A 70 -14.88 7.85 -10.30
CA TYR A 70 -16.14 7.13 -10.16
C TYR A 70 -17.07 7.80 -9.14
N ALA A 71 -16.55 8.23 -8.00
CA ALA A 71 -17.33 8.92 -6.98
C ALA A 71 -17.90 10.25 -7.53
N SER A 72 -17.06 11.06 -8.19
CA SER A 72 -17.52 12.30 -8.83
C SER A 72 -18.61 12.04 -9.87
N LEU A 73 -18.39 11.08 -10.78
CA LEU A 73 -19.36 10.75 -11.82
C LEU A 73 -20.69 10.21 -11.22
N SER A 74 -20.60 9.42 -10.16
CA SER A 74 -21.79 8.88 -9.48
C SER A 74 -22.63 9.99 -8.86
N LEU A 75 -21.98 10.97 -8.22
CA LEU A 75 -22.66 12.14 -7.65
C LEU A 75 -23.33 12.99 -8.75
N ASP A 76 -22.61 13.28 -9.84
CA ASP A 76 -23.18 14.03 -10.97
C ASP A 76 -24.40 13.33 -11.56
N HIS A 77 -24.32 12.01 -11.72
CA HIS A 77 -25.41 11.19 -12.23
C HIS A 77 -26.64 11.18 -11.30
N GLU A 78 -26.44 11.11 -9.98
CA GLU A 78 -27.53 11.23 -9.00
C GLU A 78 -28.21 12.59 -9.08
N ILE A 79 -27.44 13.68 -9.12
CA ILE A 79 -27.96 15.06 -9.26
C ILE A 79 -28.77 15.20 -10.56
N LEU A 80 -28.25 14.68 -11.68
CA LEU A 80 -28.93 14.76 -12.97
C LEU A 80 -30.26 13.98 -12.96
N LYS A 81 -30.28 12.78 -12.35
CA LYS A 81 -31.51 12.00 -12.19
C LYS A 81 -32.55 12.75 -11.37
N ASP A 82 -32.16 13.38 -10.26
CA ASP A 82 -33.05 14.17 -9.42
C ASP A 82 -33.63 15.38 -10.17
N VAL A 83 -32.83 16.06 -10.98
CA VAL A 83 -33.29 17.21 -11.78
C VAL A 83 -34.30 16.76 -12.84
N VAL A 84 -34.06 15.63 -13.51
CA VAL A 84 -35.01 15.07 -14.49
C VAL A 84 -36.31 14.64 -13.81
N ALA A 85 -36.22 13.95 -12.67
CA ALA A 85 -37.39 13.50 -11.92
C ALA A 85 -38.28 14.65 -11.42
N LYS A 86 -37.70 15.80 -11.08
CA LYS A 86 -38.45 17.01 -10.65
C LYS A 86 -39.08 17.80 -11.80
N LYS A 87 -38.67 17.56 -13.05
CA LYS A 87 -39.19 18.23 -14.25
C LYS A 87 -40.33 17.48 -14.93
N LEU A 88 -40.53 16.21 -14.58
CA LEU A 88 -41.66 15.37 -14.97
C LEU A 88 -42.75 15.44 -13.90
#